data_AF-H3ZHW5-F1
#
_entry.id   AF-H3ZHW5-F1
#
_cell.length_a   1.000
_cell.length_b   1.000
_cell.length_c   1.000
_cell.angle_alpha   90.00
_cell.angle_beta   90.00
_cell.angle_gamma   90.00
#
_symmetry.space_group_name_H-M   'P 1'
#
loop_
_entity.id
_entity.type
_entity.pdbx_description
1 polymer ?
#
loop_
_entity_poly.entity_id
_entity_poly.type
_entity_poly.pdbx_seq_one_letter_code
_entity_poly.pdbx_strand_id
1 'polypeptide(L)'
;MNYTRVLCSIVAATCLSACGGGSDDNSNPAPPTGSGGTTQTFQAVVVQQTECGTERVATHAELLVHDQNWRVLSRHKADSAGRISATISNSSTANVSVITFNNAAKAFNVSSMAQHPIRDLGKFYIPGQTAEGCECQLADVRVSSPIGELNSASVQLTGYQSAEQRKNQIAFNEVLFEQVRLCRAPNGNWPLLTAVANSGGMNAAAGSIRQYSPATEIAIALNQGVAVIPVTLNSGNASLTELHYTETGSFNARSRVNGNEVYLFNQLDGIDFVTIRAAENKFQSTSDGTIWHSVSQRNNLSLPQTSTLALTVPFNDAHQALEKFLSQDLLASHTNYNLGSVQGFNTFYFYAQTRLTDGTQYFQSFLGPLQGNYPDEVVPSDYGIESKFSEDAPSTVHVAVIRYGDNQSYQQFLLEQIERSKLPFKERMTGKWAKYTTVSIQISTQ
;
A
#
# COMPACT_ATOMS: atom_id res chain seq x y z
N MET A 1 15.05 26.68 2.05
CA MET A 1 14.65 26.24 0.70
C MET A 1 14.00 24.88 0.91
N ASN A 2 12.71 24.71 0.62
CA ASN A 2 11.90 23.61 1.16
C ASN A 2 12.32 22.26 0.55
N TYR A 3 12.71 21.27 1.35
CA TYR A 3 13.27 20.02 0.83
C TYR A 3 12.27 19.16 0.05
N THR A 4 10.97 19.27 0.31
CA THR A 4 9.89 18.72 -0.54
C THR A 4 9.98 19.29 -1.96
N ARG A 5 10.38 20.57 -2.08
CA ARG A 5 10.63 21.24 -3.36
C ARG A 5 12.04 20.97 -3.89
N VAL A 6 13.05 20.75 -3.05
CA VAL A 6 14.42 20.38 -3.48
C VAL A 6 14.44 18.97 -4.08
N LEU A 7 13.76 18.00 -3.47
CA LEU A 7 13.53 16.65 -4.01
C LEU A 7 12.82 16.68 -5.38
N CYS A 8 12.01 17.71 -5.63
CA CYS A 8 11.29 17.89 -6.90
C CYS A 8 12.00 18.82 -7.89
N SER A 9 12.99 19.61 -7.46
CA SER A 9 13.71 20.56 -8.33
C SER A 9 14.63 19.85 -9.33
N ILE A 10 15.13 18.66 -8.98
CA ILE A 10 15.90 17.78 -9.88
C ILE A 10 14.98 17.12 -10.94
N VAL A 11 13.68 17.00 -10.65
CA VAL A 11 12.69 16.31 -11.50
C VAL A 11 12.08 17.22 -12.59
N ALA A 12 12.16 18.54 -12.43
CA ALA A 12 11.47 19.50 -13.27
C ALA A 12 12.07 19.71 -14.68
N ALA A 13 13.29 19.21 -14.95
CA ALA A 13 14.01 19.50 -16.18
C ALA A 13 13.47 18.78 -17.43
N THR A 14 12.66 17.73 -17.29
CA THR A 14 12.27 16.87 -18.43
C THR A 14 10.89 17.14 -19.04
N CYS A 15 10.11 18.09 -18.51
CA CYS A 15 8.70 18.28 -18.91
C CYS A 15 8.43 19.56 -19.73
N LEU A 16 9.46 20.17 -20.34
CA LEU A 16 9.31 21.42 -21.10
C LEU A 16 8.79 21.20 -22.53
N SER A 17 7.47 21.36 -22.73
CA SER A 17 6.94 22.09 -23.90
C SER A 17 5.48 22.54 -23.74
N ALA A 18 5.30 23.86 -23.77
CA ALA A 18 4.16 24.67 -24.30
C ALA A 18 2.81 24.83 -23.53
N CYS A 19 2.77 25.90 -22.71
CA CYS A 19 1.87 27.08 -22.66
C CYS A 19 0.32 27.07 -22.87
N GLY A 20 -0.39 27.73 -21.92
CA GLY A 20 -1.50 28.69 -22.13
C GLY A 20 -2.80 28.38 -21.34
N GLY A 21 -3.50 29.26 -20.60
CA GLY A 21 -3.41 30.68 -20.20
C GLY A 21 -4.72 31.14 -19.48
N GLY A 22 -4.68 32.22 -18.65
CA GLY A 22 -5.81 33.12 -18.18
C GLY A 22 -6.50 32.80 -16.82
N SER A 23 -6.36 33.59 -15.71
CA SER A 23 -7.00 34.88 -15.26
C SER A 23 -8.51 34.76 -14.88
N ASP A 24 -9.13 35.31 -13.82
CA ASP A 24 -8.84 36.11 -12.59
C ASP A 24 -10.11 36.07 -11.66
N ASP A 25 -9.92 36.38 -10.36
CA ASP A 25 -10.79 37.04 -9.34
C ASP A 25 -12.30 36.70 -9.15
N ASN A 26 -12.76 36.47 -7.90
CA ASN A 26 -12.98 37.52 -6.89
C ASN A 26 -13.76 37.01 -5.63
N SER A 27 -13.53 37.69 -4.52
CA SER A 27 -13.98 37.41 -3.14
C SER A 27 -15.34 38.02 -2.76
N ASN A 28 -16.07 37.43 -1.78
CA ASN A 28 -16.48 38.13 -0.55
C ASN A 28 -17.13 37.21 0.52
N PRO A 29 -17.09 37.60 1.82
CA PRO A 29 -17.33 36.74 2.97
C PRO A 29 -18.77 36.79 3.49
N ALA A 30 -19.15 35.77 4.26
CA ALA A 30 -20.40 35.71 5.02
C ALA A 30 -20.12 35.55 6.54
N PRO A 31 -21.03 36.07 7.40
CA PRO A 31 -20.76 36.46 8.79
C PRO A 31 -20.80 35.29 9.81
N PRO A 32 -20.32 35.49 11.05
CA PRO A 32 -20.15 34.41 12.02
C PRO A 32 -21.46 34.11 12.76
N THR A 33 -21.80 32.84 12.91
CA THR A 33 -22.82 32.36 13.83
C THR A 33 -22.14 31.69 15.02
N GLY A 34 -22.36 32.26 16.22
CA GLY A 34 -21.95 31.67 17.48
C GLY A 34 -22.70 30.36 17.74
N SER A 35 -21.97 29.35 18.21
CA SER A 35 -22.55 28.10 18.70
C SER A 35 -21.72 27.59 19.87
N GLY A 36 -22.39 27.21 20.95
CA GLY A 36 -21.78 26.60 22.14
C GLY A 36 -20.95 25.40 21.74
N GLY A 37 -19.68 25.40 22.17
CA GLY A 37 -18.68 24.49 21.64
C GLY A 37 -19.01 23.04 21.92
N THR A 38 -19.40 22.32 20.86
CA THR A 38 -19.33 20.86 20.87
C THR A 38 -17.85 20.48 20.82
N THR A 39 -17.44 19.76 21.86
CA THR A 39 -16.07 19.27 21.98
C THR A 39 -16.04 17.84 21.45
N GLN A 40 -15.27 17.60 20.38
CA GLN A 40 -15.09 16.28 19.78
C GLN A 40 -13.66 15.79 20.03
N THR A 41 -13.42 14.49 19.96
CA THR A 41 -12.11 13.90 20.30
C THR A 41 -11.64 12.96 19.20
N PHE A 42 -10.42 13.16 18.72
CA PHE A 42 -9.69 12.17 17.94
C PHE A 42 -9.23 11.04 18.85
N GLN A 43 -9.35 9.81 18.35
CA GLN A 43 -8.76 8.64 19.00
C GLN A 43 -7.99 7.84 17.96
N ALA A 44 -6.82 7.32 18.31
CA ALA A 44 -6.08 6.40 17.44
C ALA A 44 -5.41 5.33 18.28
N VAL A 45 -5.17 4.16 17.69
CA VAL A 45 -4.38 3.09 18.29
C VAL A 45 -3.18 2.80 17.41
N VAL A 46 -2.01 2.72 18.04
CA VAL A 46 -0.73 2.50 17.37
C VAL A 46 -0.26 1.09 17.70
N VAL A 47 0.04 0.32 16.67
CA VAL A 47 0.41 -1.09 16.79
C VAL A 47 1.63 -1.43 15.95
N GLN A 48 2.32 -2.50 16.32
CA GLN A 48 3.36 -3.15 15.52
C GLN A 48 2.89 -4.56 15.15
N GLN A 49 3.14 -4.98 13.92
CA GLN A 49 2.93 -6.37 13.52
C GLN A 49 4.02 -7.26 14.10
N THR A 50 3.65 -8.47 14.47
CA THR A 50 4.59 -9.51 14.92
C THR A 50 4.88 -10.50 13.80
N GLU A 51 6.00 -11.22 13.89
CA GLU A 51 6.38 -12.29 12.94
C GLU A 51 5.36 -13.44 12.87
N CYS A 52 4.52 -13.58 13.89
CA CYS A 52 3.46 -14.60 13.96
C CYS A 52 2.06 -14.08 13.60
N GLY A 53 1.96 -12.90 12.98
CA GLY A 53 0.70 -12.35 12.47
C GLY A 53 -0.22 -11.74 13.53
N THR A 54 0.26 -11.55 14.76
CA THR A 54 -0.45 -10.82 15.82
C THR A 54 -0.03 -9.34 15.87
N GLU A 55 -0.75 -8.52 16.65
CA GLU A 55 -0.46 -7.11 16.86
C GLU A 55 -0.02 -6.85 18.30
N ARG A 56 0.95 -5.94 18.48
CA ARG A 56 1.34 -5.42 19.79
C ARG A 56 1.20 -3.91 19.85
N VAL A 57 0.88 -3.37 21.02
CA VAL A 57 0.81 -1.91 21.23
C VAL A 57 2.20 -1.30 21.01
N ALA A 58 2.23 -0.12 20.39
CA ALA A 58 3.45 0.63 20.16
C ALA A 58 3.29 2.09 20.57
N THR A 59 4.36 2.69 21.09
CA THR A 59 4.35 4.06 21.65
C THR A 59 5.09 5.08 20.78
N HIS A 60 5.78 4.62 19.73
CA HIS A 60 6.60 5.44 18.84
C HIS A 60 5.76 6.10 17.74
N ALA A 61 4.84 6.97 18.16
CA ALA A 61 3.97 7.72 17.26
C ALA A 61 3.49 9.04 17.86
N GLU A 62 3.21 10.00 16.98
CA GLU A 62 2.68 11.31 17.34
C GLU A 62 1.62 11.76 16.32
N LEU A 63 0.50 12.26 16.82
CA LEU A 63 -0.53 12.94 16.05
C LEU A 63 -0.30 14.44 16.10
N LEU A 64 -0.26 15.05 14.92
CA LEU A 64 -0.24 16.48 14.72
C LEU A 64 -1.62 16.92 14.21
N VAL A 65 -2.19 17.94 14.83
CA VAL A 65 -3.43 18.57 14.38
C VAL A 65 -3.07 19.91 13.78
N HIS A 66 -3.57 20.19 12.58
CA HIS A 66 -3.20 21.37 11.81
C HIS A 66 -4.40 22.29 11.54
N ASP A 67 -4.12 23.55 11.25
CA ASP A 67 -5.09 24.48 10.68
C ASP A 67 -5.30 24.22 9.17
N GLN A 68 -6.13 25.05 8.53
CA GLN A 68 -6.43 24.95 7.09
C GLN A 68 -5.22 25.20 6.19
N ASN A 69 -4.18 25.86 6.72
CA ASN A 69 -2.92 26.17 6.05
C ASN A 69 -1.79 25.20 6.47
N TRP A 70 -2.14 24.07 7.09
CA TRP A 70 -1.22 23.04 7.56
C TRP A 70 -0.26 23.46 8.68
N ARG A 71 -0.50 24.58 9.37
CA ARG A 71 0.28 24.95 10.56
C ARG A 71 -0.13 24.09 11.75
N VAL A 72 0.85 23.60 12.50
CA VAL A 72 0.60 22.75 13.68
C VAL A 72 -0.10 23.56 14.78
N LEU A 73 -1.29 23.12 15.17
CA LEU A 73 -2.07 23.66 16.28
C LEU A 73 -1.78 22.92 17.59
N SER A 74 -1.62 21.60 17.53
CA SER A 74 -1.33 20.78 18.71
C SER A 74 -0.67 19.45 18.33
N ARG A 75 -0.03 18.83 19.33
CA ARG A 75 0.75 17.59 19.20
C ARG A 75 0.35 16.62 20.31
N HIS A 76 0.17 15.35 19.98
CA HIS A 76 -0.32 14.32 20.90
C HIS A 76 0.45 13.02 20.70
N LYS A 77 1.20 12.58 21.71
CA LYS A 77 1.99 11.34 21.66
C LYS A 77 1.15 10.14 22.09
N ALA A 78 1.51 8.96 21.58
CA ALA A 78 0.91 7.72 22.05
C ALA A 78 1.27 7.46 23.52
N ASP A 79 0.26 7.05 24.30
CA ASP A 79 0.45 6.63 25.70
C ASP A 79 1.08 5.22 25.78
N SER A 80 1.28 4.72 27.01
CA SER A 80 1.84 3.38 27.25
C SER A 80 0.96 2.23 26.72
N ALA A 81 -0.31 2.49 26.41
CA ALA A 81 -1.23 1.54 25.79
C ALA A 81 -1.30 1.72 24.26
N GLY A 82 -0.44 2.56 23.69
CA GLY A 82 -0.41 2.89 22.26
C GLY A 82 -1.59 3.74 21.80
N ARG A 83 -2.31 4.40 22.73
CA ARG A 83 -3.47 5.24 22.40
C ARG A 83 -3.05 6.69 22.24
N ILE A 84 -3.62 7.36 21.25
CA ILE A 84 -3.53 8.81 21.07
C ILE A 84 -4.92 9.39 21.24
N SER A 85 -5.05 10.45 22.04
CA SER A 85 -6.32 11.18 22.23
C SER A 85 -6.07 12.68 22.08
N ALA A 86 -6.87 13.36 21.26
CA ALA A 86 -6.78 14.80 21.06
C ALA A 86 -8.17 15.44 21.03
N THR A 87 -8.40 16.39 21.92
CA THR A 87 -9.70 17.08 22.02
C THR A 87 -9.70 18.34 21.17
N ILE A 88 -10.64 18.43 20.23
CA ILE A 88 -10.80 19.55 19.31
C ILE A 88 -12.14 20.23 19.57
N SER A 89 -12.10 21.55 19.77
CA SER A 89 -13.29 22.38 19.95
C SER A 89 -13.68 23.06 18.64
N ASN A 90 -14.98 23.24 18.44
CA ASN A 90 -15.55 24.12 17.40
C ASN A 90 -15.19 23.73 15.95
N SER A 91 -14.98 22.44 15.68
CA SER A 91 -14.87 21.94 14.30
C SER A 91 -15.45 20.53 14.21
N SER A 92 -15.90 20.15 13.01
CA SER A 92 -16.31 18.78 12.65
C SER A 92 -15.22 18.02 11.87
N THR A 93 -14.23 18.75 11.33
CA THR A 93 -13.09 18.18 10.58
C THR A 93 -11.78 18.88 10.93
N ALA A 94 -10.64 18.22 10.76
CA ALA A 94 -9.33 18.85 10.89
C ALA A 94 -8.33 18.24 9.91
N ASN A 95 -7.30 19.00 9.56
CA ASN A 95 -6.13 18.46 8.89
C ASN A 95 -5.28 17.76 9.96
N VAL A 96 -4.86 16.53 9.69
CA VAL A 96 -4.10 15.73 10.66
C VAL A 96 -2.92 15.06 10.00
N SER A 97 -1.84 14.89 10.76
CA SER A 97 -0.70 14.08 10.34
C SER A 97 -0.32 13.12 11.45
N VAL A 98 -0.09 11.85 11.10
CA VAL A 98 0.40 10.84 12.03
C VAL A 98 1.83 10.49 11.65
N ILE A 99 2.74 10.72 12.59
CA ILE A 99 4.13 10.33 12.49
C ILE A 99 4.29 8.99 13.20
N THR A 100 4.86 7.99 12.52
CA THR A 100 5.27 6.72 13.12
C THR A 100 6.73 6.44 12.79
N PHE A 101 7.49 5.89 13.72
CA PHE A 101 8.90 5.60 13.48
C PHE A 101 9.34 4.33 14.18
N ASN A 102 10.35 3.68 13.61
CA ASN A 102 11.00 2.52 14.18
C ASN A 102 12.51 2.62 13.98
N ASN A 103 13.23 2.81 15.09
CA ASN A 103 14.69 2.95 15.08
C ASN A 103 15.40 1.65 14.63
N ALA A 104 14.87 0.48 15.00
CA ALA A 104 15.45 -0.81 14.63
C ALA A 104 15.28 -1.08 13.12
N ALA A 105 14.11 -0.75 12.57
CA ALA A 105 13.85 -0.86 11.13
C ALA A 105 14.43 0.32 10.32
N LYS A 106 15.01 1.34 10.97
CA LYS A 106 15.44 2.60 10.36
C LYS A 106 14.40 3.17 9.40
N ALA A 107 13.17 3.33 9.88
CA ALA A 107 12.05 3.82 9.07
C ALA A 107 11.27 4.92 9.79
N PHE A 108 10.97 6.00 9.06
CA PHE A 108 10.24 7.17 9.53
C PHE A 108 9.10 7.46 8.56
N ASN A 109 7.87 7.38 9.05
CA ASN A 109 6.66 7.53 8.24
C ASN A 109 5.84 8.72 8.70
N VAL A 110 5.33 9.47 7.74
CA VAL A 110 4.40 10.57 7.95
C VAL A 110 3.17 10.33 7.08
N SER A 111 1.99 10.24 7.68
CA SER A 111 0.72 10.07 6.96
C SER A 111 -0.19 11.25 7.24
N SER A 112 -0.47 12.06 6.21
CA SER A 112 -1.23 13.30 6.33
C SER A 112 -2.61 13.15 5.67
N MET A 113 -3.66 13.69 6.29
CA MET A 113 -5.04 13.60 5.81
C MET A 113 -5.71 14.98 5.92
N ALA A 114 -6.17 15.52 4.78
CA ALA A 114 -6.94 16.77 4.76
C ALA A 114 -8.38 16.54 5.23
N GLN A 115 -8.97 17.53 5.90
CA GLN A 115 -10.40 17.56 6.24
C GLN A 115 -10.91 16.25 6.89
N HIS A 116 -10.09 15.65 7.76
CA HIS A 116 -10.44 14.41 8.43
C HIS A 116 -11.52 14.67 9.48
N PRO A 117 -12.63 13.92 9.49
CA PRO A 117 -13.65 14.04 10.52
C PRO A 117 -13.08 13.83 11.94
N ILE A 118 -13.48 14.65 12.91
CA ILE A 118 -12.98 14.55 14.29
C ILE A 118 -13.65 13.38 15.01
N ARG A 119 -12.98 12.23 14.99
CA ARG A 119 -13.42 10.96 15.59
C ARG A 119 -12.24 9.98 15.67
N ASP A 120 -12.54 8.72 15.91
CA ASP A 120 -11.58 7.63 15.78
C ASP A 120 -10.91 7.63 14.39
N LEU A 121 -9.58 7.70 14.36
CA LEU A 121 -8.70 7.66 13.19
C LEU A 121 -8.35 6.21 12.79
N GLY A 122 -8.68 5.24 13.64
CA GLY A 122 -8.39 3.83 13.43
C GLY A 122 -7.04 3.38 13.97
N LYS A 123 -6.47 2.37 13.30
CA LYS A 123 -5.19 1.76 13.66
C LYS A 123 -4.06 2.26 12.77
N PHE A 124 -2.95 2.68 13.37
CA PHE A 124 -1.70 3.00 12.67
C PHE A 124 -0.63 1.96 12.99
N TYR A 125 0.09 1.53 11.96
CA TYR A 125 1.16 0.56 12.09
C TYR A 125 2.51 1.27 12.12
N ILE A 126 3.35 0.94 13.10
CA ILE A 126 4.77 1.31 13.04
C ILE A 126 5.49 0.39 12.03
N PRO A 127 6.48 0.88 11.27
CA PRO A 127 7.17 0.08 10.27
C PRO A 127 7.86 -1.17 10.84
N GLY A 128 7.94 -2.21 10.02
CA GLY A 128 8.65 -3.46 10.34
C GLY A 128 7.84 -4.43 11.20
N GLN A 129 8.45 -5.58 11.48
CA GLN A 129 7.89 -6.64 12.31
C GLN A 129 8.79 -6.92 13.52
N THR A 130 8.22 -7.52 14.56
CA THR A 130 8.96 -7.97 15.75
C THR A 130 8.72 -9.45 16.04
N ALA A 131 9.76 -10.17 16.45
CA ALA A 131 9.64 -11.55 16.96
C ALA A 131 9.07 -11.61 18.39
N GLU A 132 8.94 -10.47 19.07
CA GLU A 132 8.52 -10.41 20.47
C GLU A 132 7.08 -10.92 20.63
N GLY A 133 6.89 -11.87 21.54
CA GLY A 133 5.61 -12.53 21.75
C GLY A 133 5.30 -13.64 20.74
N CYS A 134 6.26 -14.07 19.93
CA CYS A 134 6.14 -15.24 19.05
C CYS A 134 7.05 -16.39 19.48
N GLU A 135 6.61 -17.62 19.23
CA GLU A 135 7.42 -18.83 19.29
C GLU A 135 7.90 -19.15 17.88
N CYS A 136 9.21 -19.10 17.64
CA CYS A 136 9.79 -19.39 16.32
C CYS A 136 10.69 -20.64 16.36
N GLN A 137 10.59 -21.48 15.32
CA GLN A 137 11.40 -22.67 15.12
C GLN A 137 11.92 -22.72 13.68
N LEU A 138 13.10 -23.31 13.49
CA LEU A 138 13.62 -23.63 12.16
C LEU A 138 13.17 -25.05 11.79
N ALA A 139 12.74 -25.24 10.55
CA ALA A 139 12.42 -26.55 10.01
C ALA A 139 12.82 -26.65 8.55
N ASP A 140 12.96 -27.88 8.06
CA ASP A 140 13.09 -28.16 6.64
C ASP A 140 11.73 -28.54 6.06
N VAL A 141 11.40 -28.00 4.89
CA VAL A 141 10.13 -28.25 4.18
C VAL A 141 10.43 -28.89 2.84
N ARG A 142 10.05 -30.16 2.69
CA ARG A 142 10.13 -30.91 1.44
C ARG A 142 8.87 -30.67 0.62
N VAL A 143 9.04 -30.20 -0.62
CA VAL A 143 7.96 -30.01 -1.59
C VAL A 143 8.11 -31.05 -2.69
N SER A 144 7.05 -31.81 -2.96
CA SER A 144 7.03 -32.83 -4.01
C SER A 144 5.89 -32.62 -5.00
N SER A 145 6.10 -32.99 -6.26
CA SER A 145 5.07 -32.94 -7.30
C SER A 145 4.74 -34.33 -7.83
N PRO A 146 3.46 -34.72 -7.88
CA PRO A 146 3.04 -35.90 -8.63
C PRO A 146 2.95 -35.62 -10.15
N ILE A 147 3.06 -34.37 -10.59
CA ILE A 147 2.73 -33.90 -11.95
C ILE A 147 4.01 -33.58 -12.76
N GLY A 148 5.14 -34.20 -12.42
CA GLY A 148 6.39 -34.12 -13.19
C GLY A 148 7.50 -33.34 -12.51
N GLU A 149 8.44 -32.83 -13.33
CA GLU A 149 9.65 -32.17 -12.85
C GLU A 149 9.35 -30.94 -12.00
N LEU A 150 10.13 -30.77 -10.94
CA LEU A 150 10.21 -29.51 -10.21
C LEU A 150 11.52 -28.81 -10.53
N ASN A 151 11.46 -27.48 -10.60
CA ASN A 151 12.64 -26.64 -10.69
C ASN A 151 12.73 -25.76 -9.45
N SER A 152 13.74 -25.98 -8.61
CA SER A 152 14.00 -25.20 -7.40
C SER A 152 13.99 -23.68 -7.59
N ALA A 153 14.31 -23.16 -8.79
CA ALA A 153 14.25 -21.74 -9.11
C ALA A 153 12.80 -21.20 -9.24
N SER A 154 11.83 -22.04 -9.60
CA SER A 154 10.43 -21.64 -9.81
C SER A 154 9.49 -22.03 -8.67
N VAL A 155 9.88 -22.97 -7.80
CA VAL A 155 9.07 -23.35 -6.64
C VAL A 155 9.10 -22.23 -5.60
N GLN A 156 7.92 -21.79 -5.20
CA GLN A 156 7.72 -20.81 -4.14
C GLN A 156 7.11 -21.49 -2.92
N LEU A 157 7.47 -21.02 -1.74
CA LEU A 157 6.88 -21.40 -0.45
C LEU A 157 6.43 -20.11 0.24
N THR A 158 5.28 -20.13 0.91
CA THR A 158 4.79 -19.05 1.79
C THR A 158 4.62 -19.55 3.22
N GLY A 159 4.41 -18.63 4.17
CA GLY A 159 4.18 -18.95 5.58
C GLY A 159 5.42 -19.11 6.44
N TYR A 160 6.54 -18.49 6.04
CA TYR A 160 7.80 -18.47 6.78
C TYR A 160 8.36 -17.04 6.83
N GLN A 161 9.29 -16.77 7.75
CA GLN A 161 9.79 -15.43 8.13
C GLN A 161 11.28 -15.21 7.83
N SER A 162 11.92 -16.00 6.96
CA SER A 162 13.33 -15.80 6.61
C SER A 162 13.50 -14.90 5.38
N ALA A 163 14.47 -13.99 5.43
CA ALA A 163 14.79 -13.09 4.31
C ALA A 163 15.42 -13.82 3.12
N GLU A 164 16.07 -14.96 3.36
CA GLU A 164 16.65 -15.81 2.32
C GLU A 164 16.04 -17.22 2.38
N GLN A 165 15.74 -17.77 1.20
CA GLN A 165 15.29 -19.14 1.02
C GLN A 165 16.46 -19.99 0.53
N ARG A 166 17.00 -20.86 1.39
CA ARG A 166 17.90 -21.93 0.93
C ARG A 166 17.04 -23.02 0.31
N LYS A 167 17.17 -23.22 -1.00
CA LYS A 167 16.42 -24.21 -1.77
C LYS A 167 17.37 -25.15 -2.48
N ASN A 168 17.18 -26.44 -2.28
CA ASN A 168 17.97 -27.47 -2.95
C ASN A 168 17.04 -28.39 -3.75
N GLN A 169 17.39 -28.62 -5.02
CA GLN A 169 16.78 -29.69 -5.79
C GLN A 169 17.33 -31.03 -5.27
N ILE A 170 16.48 -31.87 -4.71
CA ILE A 170 16.91 -33.15 -4.09
C ILE A 170 16.50 -34.38 -4.90
N ALA A 171 15.48 -34.25 -5.77
CA ALA A 171 15.12 -35.26 -6.76
C ALA A 171 14.43 -34.57 -7.96
N PHE A 172 14.16 -35.31 -9.04
CA PHE A 172 13.50 -34.77 -10.25
C PHE A 172 12.18 -34.03 -9.93
N ASN A 173 11.38 -34.56 -9.01
CA ASN A 173 10.08 -34.01 -8.63
C ASN A 173 10.05 -33.50 -7.18
N GLU A 174 11.21 -33.19 -6.59
CA GLU A 174 11.31 -32.76 -5.19
C GLU A 174 12.32 -31.62 -4.95
N VAL A 175 11.89 -30.64 -4.17
CA VAL A 175 12.68 -29.49 -3.72
C VAL A 175 12.63 -29.39 -2.20
N LEU A 176 13.79 -29.21 -1.57
CA LEU A 176 13.92 -28.98 -0.14
C LEU A 176 14.12 -27.49 0.14
N PHE A 177 13.30 -26.93 1.02
CA PHE A 177 13.51 -25.62 1.63
C PHE A 177 14.16 -25.82 2.99
N GLU A 178 15.39 -25.37 3.16
CA GLU A 178 16.18 -25.61 4.36
C GLU A 178 16.06 -24.48 5.36
N GLN A 179 15.99 -24.85 6.64
CA GLN A 179 16.05 -23.92 7.78
C GLN A 179 15.05 -22.76 7.67
N VAL A 180 13.83 -23.04 7.19
CA VAL A 180 12.79 -22.03 7.12
C VAL A 180 12.34 -21.67 8.53
N ARG A 181 12.30 -20.37 8.83
CA ARG A 181 11.87 -19.87 10.14
C ARG A 181 10.35 -19.77 10.18
N LEU A 182 9.73 -20.62 10.97
CA LEU A 182 8.28 -20.67 11.20
C LEU A 182 7.99 -20.02 12.55
N CYS A 183 6.99 -19.16 12.63
CA CYS A 183 6.64 -18.45 13.85
C CYS A 183 5.14 -18.56 14.12
N ARG A 184 4.77 -18.76 15.39
CA ARG A 184 3.38 -18.80 15.86
C ARG A 184 3.21 -17.97 17.13
N ALA A 185 1.97 -17.59 17.43
CA ALA A 185 1.65 -17.07 18.76
C ALA A 185 1.77 -18.19 19.82
N PRO A 186 2.04 -17.87 21.09
CA PRO A 186 2.09 -18.85 22.17
C PRO A 186 0.79 -19.67 22.24
N ASN A 187 0.92 -20.99 22.26
CA ASN A 187 -0.22 -21.94 22.17
C ASN A 187 -1.09 -21.81 20.90
N GLY A 188 -0.64 -21.07 19.90
CA GLY A 188 -1.31 -20.92 18.61
C GLY A 188 -1.00 -22.08 17.65
N ASN A 189 -1.63 -22.04 16.49
CA ASN A 189 -1.32 -22.93 15.38
C ASN A 189 -0.07 -22.43 14.63
N TRP A 190 0.69 -23.37 14.07
CA TRP A 190 1.73 -23.03 13.10
C TRP A 190 1.11 -22.43 11.83
N PRO A 191 1.82 -21.55 11.12
CA PRO A 191 1.29 -20.87 9.94
C PRO A 191 0.98 -21.88 8.82
N LEU A 192 -0.09 -21.66 8.06
CA LEU A 192 -0.31 -22.35 6.79
C LEU A 192 0.93 -22.20 5.90
N LEU A 193 1.48 -23.33 5.48
CA LEU A 193 2.51 -23.38 4.46
C LEU A 193 1.86 -23.71 3.14
N THR A 194 2.14 -22.90 2.11
CA THR A 194 1.67 -23.13 0.75
C THR A 194 2.84 -23.13 -0.19
N ALA A 195 2.95 -24.19 -0.98
CA ALA A 195 3.94 -24.29 -2.05
C ALA A 195 3.26 -24.23 -3.41
N VAL A 196 3.92 -23.59 -4.38
CA VAL A 196 3.49 -23.53 -5.78
C VAL A 196 4.68 -23.75 -6.69
N ALA A 197 4.45 -24.45 -7.80
CA ALA A 197 5.43 -24.65 -8.87
C ALA A 197 4.87 -24.20 -10.23
N ASN A 198 5.78 -24.06 -11.20
CA ASN A 198 5.48 -23.74 -12.61
C ASN A 198 4.75 -22.40 -12.83
N SER A 199 4.90 -21.48 -11.87
CA SER A 199 4.67 -20.03 -11.96
C SER A 199 3.48 -19.58 -12.82
N GLY A 200 2.33 -20.23 -12.64
CA GLY A 200 1.03 -19.72 -13.06
C GLY A 200 0.61 -20.01 -14.50
N GLY A 201 1.26 -20.94 -15.21
CA GLY A 201 0.71 -21.49 -16.47
C GLY A 201 -0.30 -22.62 -16.23
N MET A 202 -0.79 -23.26 -17.30
CA MET A 202 -1.73 -24.40 -17.19
C MET A 202 -1.18 -25.61 -16.42
N ASN A 203 0.14 -25.73 -16.32
CA ASN A 203 0.84 -26.78 -15.59
C ASN A 203 1.22 -26.35 -14.15
N ALA A 204 0.72 -25.19 -13.70
CA ALA A 204 0.95 -24.75 -12.32
C ALA A 204 0.24 -25.70 -11.35
N ALA A 205 0.99 -26.09 -10.33
CA ALA A 205 0.52 -26.99 -9.29
C ALA A 205 0.81 -26.36 -7.93
N ALA A 206 -0.12 -26.51 -7.01
CA ALA A 206 0.00 -26.01 -5.64
C ALA A 206 -0.36 -27.09 -4.62
N GLY A 207 0.13 -26.90 -3.40
CA GLY A 207 -0.20 -27.72 -2.25
C GLY A 207 -0.09 -26.88 -0.98
N SER A 208 -0.88 -27.21 0.04
CA SER A 208 -0.83 -26.50 1.31
C SER A 208 -1.00 -27.45 2.49
N ILE A 209 -0.44 -27.07 3.65
CA ILE A 209 -0.50 -27.84 4.89
C ILE A 209 -0.67 -26.93 6.11
N ARG A 210 -1.58 -27.30 7.01
CA ARG A 210 -1.88 -26.59 8.27
C ARG A 210 -1.42 -27.33 9.52
N GLN A 211 -1.45 -28.65 9.47
CA GLN A 211 -1.14 -29.51 10.61
C GLN A 211 0.23 -30.16 10.38
N TYR A 212 1.24 -29.60 11.04
CA TYR A 212 2.60 -30.12 11.02
C TYR A 212 3.31 -29.78 12.34
N SER A 213 4.45 -30.41 12.55
CA SER A 213 5.36 -30.08 13.65
C SER A 213 6.72 -29.69 13.06
N PRO A 214 7.29 -28.52 13.39
CA PRO A 214 8.64 -28.16 12.97
C PRO A 214 9.73 -29.07 13.54
N ALA A 215 9.41 -29.91 14.54
CA ALA A 215 10.33 -30.91 15.08
C ALA A 215 10.46 -32.18 14.21
N THR A 216 9.63 -32.31 13.18
CA THR A 216 9.64 -33.44 12.23
C THR A 216 9.78 -32.92 10.80
N GLU A 217 10.09 -33.80 9.85
CA GLU A 217 10.08 -33.43 8.42
C GLU A 217 8.68 -32.91 8.03
N ILE A 218 8.63 -31.74 7.39
CA ILE A 218 7.39 -31.17 6.85
C ILE A 218 7.36 -31.48 5.36
N ALA A 219 6.30 -32.15 4.88
CA ALA A 219 6.14 -32.50 3.46
C ALA A 219 4.88 -31.87 2.86
N ILE A 220 5.02 -31.21 1.70
CA ILE A 220 3.92 -30.62 0.92
C ILE A 220 3.87 -31.28 -0.45
N ALA A 221 2.76 -31.92 -0.78
CA ALA A 221 2.52 -32.46 -2.12
C ALA A 221 1.73 -31.44 -2.98
N LEU A 222 2.23 -31.12 -4.17
CA LEU A 222 1.59 -30.22 -5.14
C LEU A 222 0.48 -30.94 -5.90
N ASN A 223 -0.65 -31.20 -5.22
CA ASN A 223 -1.76 -32.00 -5.74
C ASN A 223 -2.92 -31.18 -6.33
N GLN A 224 -2.86 -29.85 -6.29
CA GLN A 224 -3.89 -28.96 -6.84
C GLN A 224 -3.45 -28.36 -8.16
N GLY A 225 -4.19 -28.66 -9.23
CA GLY A 225 -4.05 -27.99 -10.51
C GLY A 225 -4.79 -26.65 -10.58
N VAL A 226 -4.59 -25.93 -11.68
CA VAL A 226 -5.24 -24.65 -11.96
C VAL A 226 -6.55 -24.82 -12.72
N ALA A 227 -7.55 -24.02 -12.35
CA ALA A 227 -8.71 -23.73 -13.19
C ALA A 227 -8.41 -22.51 -14.08
N VAL A 228 -8.68 -22.64 -15.38
CA VAL A 228 -8.47 -21.56 -16.36
C VAL A 228 -9.77 -20.77 -16.49
N ILE A 229 -9.75 -19.50 -16.11
CA ILE A 229 -10.92 -18.63 -16.13
C ILE A 229 -10.74 -17.56 -17.21
N PRO A 230 -11.62 -17.48 -18.22
CA PRO A 230 -11.54 -16.46 -19.25
C PRO A 230 -11.66 -15.04 -18.67
N VAL A 231 -10.92 -14.10 -19.25
CA VAL A 231 -10.95 -12.68 -18.90
C VAL A 231 -11.16 -11.83 -20.15
N THR A 232 -12.14 -10.94 -20.09
CA THR A 232 -12.37 -9.90 -21.10
C THR A 232 -11.78 -8.59 -20.61
N LEU A 233 -10.90 -7.99 -21.42
CA LEU A 233 -10.32 -6.67 -21.20
C LEU A 233 -10.92 -5.67 -22.20
N ASN A 234 -11.17 -4.44 -21.76
CA ASN A 234 -11.62 -3.34 -22.63
C ASN A 234 -10.47 -2.70 -23.44
N SER A 235 -9.23 -3.13 -23.25
CA SER A 235 -8.06 -2.62 -23.96
C SER A 235 -7.09 -3.74 -24.30
N GLY A 236 -6.66 -3.74 -25.56
CA GLY A 236 -5.65 -4.66 -26.09
C GLY A 236 -4.20 -4.27 -25.79
N ASN A 237 -3.95 -3.29 -24.92
CA ASN A 237 -2.61 -2.96 -24.39
C ASN A 237 -2.52 -3.21 -22.88
N ALA A 238 -3.61 -3.65 -22.25
CA ALA A 238 -3.65 -3.87 -20.83
C ALA A 238 -2.84 -5.11 -20.43
N SER A 239 -2.02 -4.94 -19.41
CA SER A 239 -1.42 -6.04 -18.66
C SER A 239 -2.43 -6.61 -17.67
N LEU A 240 -2.50 -7.93 -17.59
CA LEU A 240 -3.29 -8.69 -16.64
C LEU A 240 -2.35 -9.33 -15.62
N THR A 241 -2.57 -9.00 -14.35
CA THR A 241 -1.80 -9.54 -13.23
C THR A 241 -2.71 -10.30 -12.28
N GLU A 242 -2.30 -11.51 -11.88
CA GLU A 242 -2.96 -12.30 -10.83
C GLU A 242 -1.99 -12.53 -9.67
N LEU A 243 -2.53 -12.57 -8.45
CA LEU A 243 -1.80 -12.82 -7.22
C LEU A 243 -2.73 -13.49 -6.21
N HIS A 244 -2.33 -14.65 -5.69
CA HIS A 244 -3.10 -15.40 -4.70
C HIS A 244 -2.66 -15.00 -3.30
N TYR A 245 -3.61 -14.70 -2.42
CA TYR A 245 -3.34 -14.37 -1.03
C TYR A 245 -3.82 -15.51 -0.12
N THR A 246 -2.96 -15.90 0.81
CA THR A 246 -3.29 -16.75 1.95
C THR A 246 -3.25 -15.91 3.22
N GLU A 247 -3.67 -16.52 4.32
CA GLU A 247 -3.53 -15.93 5.67
C GLU A 247 -2.07 -15.56 6.03
N THR A 248 -1.11 -16.20 5.39
CA THR A 248 0.32 -16.18 5.76
C THR A 248 1.22 -15.61 4.67
N GLY A 249 0.67 -15.11 3.57
CA GLY A 249 1.44 -14.49 2.51
C GLY A 249 0.72 -14.45 1.17
N SER A 250 1.49 -14.32 0.10
CA SER A 250 0.97 -14.33 -1.26
C SER A 250 1.91 -15.08 -2.20
N PHE A 251 1.35 -15.69 -3.25
CA PHE A 251 2.12 -16.48 -4.20
C PHE A 251 1.58 -16.35 -5.62
N ASN A 252 2.38 -16.81 -6.60
CA ASN A 252 2.01 -16.86 -8.01
C ASN A 252 1.62 -15.47 -8.57
N ALA A 253 2.49 -14.47 -8.32
CA ALA A 253 2.41 -13.17 -8.96
C ALA A 253 2.77 -13.33 -10.45
N ARG A 254 1.77 -13.34 -11.33
CA ARG A 254 1.97 -13.48 -12.77
C ARG A 254 1.39 -12.27 -13.48
N SER A 255 2.18 -11.65 -14.36
CA SER A 255 1.77 -10.52 -15.18
C SER A 255 2.00 -10.82 -16.65
N ARG A 256 1.02 -10.53 -17.51
CA ARG A 256 1.11 -10.72 -18.96
C ARG A 256 0.41 -9.59 -19.70
N VAL A 257 1.03 -9.08 -20.76
CA VAL A 257 0.37 -8.17 -21.70
C VAL A 257 -0.60 -8.98 -22.55
N ASN A 258 -1.78 -8.43 -22.81
CA ASN A 258 -2.82 -9.07 -23.65
C ASN A 258 -3.33 -10.41 -23.08
N GLY A 259 -3.38 -10.53 -21.75
CA GLY A 259 -3.93 -11.70 -21.07
C GLY A 259 -5.44 -11.80 -21.27
N ASN A 260 -5.92 -13.00 -21.62
CA ASN A 260 -7.34 -13.31 -21.86
C ASN A 260 -7.87 -14.41 -20.94
N GLU A 261 -7.07 -14.84 -19.97
CA GLU A 261 -7.41 -15.90 -19.02
C GLU A 261 -6.60 -15.70 -17.74
N VAL A 262 -7.07 -16.18 -16.59
CA VAL A 262 -6.32 -16.29 -15.33
C VAL A 262 -6.32 -17.73 -14.84
N TYR A 263 -5.34 -18.07 -14.01
CA TYR A 263 -5.13 -19.42 -13.50
C TYR A 263 -5.37 -19.42 -12.00
N LEU A 264 -6.45 -20.06 -11.57
CA LEU A 264 -6.92 -20.02 -10.18
C LEU A 264 -6.88 -21.41 -9.54
N PHE A 265 -6.34 -21.49 -8.33
CA PHE A 265 -6.35 -22.72 -7.54
C PHE A 265 -7.66 -22.84 -6.75
N ASN A 266 -8.78 -23.08 -7.45
CA ASN A 266 -10.14 -23.08 -6.87
C ASN A 266 -10.35 -24.04 -5.68
N GLN A 267 -9.52 -25.08 -5.57
CA GLN A 267 -9.64 -26.14 -4.55
C GLN A 267 -8.48 -26.12 -3.53
N LEU A 268 -7.53 -25.19 -3.65
CA LEU A 268 -6.41 -25.12 -2.71
C LEU A 268 -6.88 -24.51 -1.38
N ASP A 269 -6.66 -25.25 -0.29
CA ASP A 269 -7.01 -24.80 1.05
C ASP A 269 -6.18 -23.57 1.45
N GLY A 270 -6.84 -22.64 2.14
CA GLY A 270 -6.23 -21.47 2.75
C GLY A 270 -5.96 -20.29 1.84
N ILE A 271 -6.50 -20.28 0.61
CA ILE A 271 -6.60 -19.05 -0.18
C ILE A 271 -7.72 -18.18 0.39
N ASP A 272 -7.36 -16.97 0.83
CA ASP A 272 -8.33 -16.00 1.33
C ASP A 272 -9.03 -15.25 0.21
N PHE A 273 -8.27 -14.81 -0.78
CA PHE A 273 -8.75 -14.17 -2.00
C PHE A 273 -7.67 -14.19 -3.08
N VAL A 274 -8.08 -13.92 -4.33
CA VAL A 274 -7.17 -13.69 -5.45
C VAL A 274 -7.32 -12.26 -5.92
N THR A 275 -6.23 -11.54 -6.00
CA THR A 275 -6.17 -10.23 -6.65
C THR A 275 -5.97 -10.43 -8.14
N ILE A 276 -6.84 -9.81 -8.93
CA ILE A 276 -6.67 -9.68 -10.37
C ILE A 276 -6.64 -8.20 -10.71
N ARG A 277 -5.59 -7.76 -11.41
CA ARG A 277 -5.37 -6.37 -11.80
C ARG A 277 -5.22 -6.28 -13.31
N ALA A 278 -6.05 -5.46 -13.93
CA ALA A 278 -5.84 -4.98 -15.29
C ALA A 278 -5.17 -3.60 -15.22
N ALA A 279 -4.07 -3.41 -15.96
CA ALA A 279 -3.32 -2.16 -15.93
C ALA A 279 -2.68 -1.82 -17.27
N GLU A 280 -2.77 -0.57 -17.67
CA GLU A 280 -1.91 0.00 -18.70
C GLU A 280 -0.78 0.77 -18.04
N ASN A 281 0.45 0.39 -18.37
CA ASN A 281 1.65 0.95 -17.81
C ASN A 281 2.49 1.52 -18.95
N LYS A 282 2.93 2.78 -18.82
CA LYS A 282 3.90 3.40 -19.72
C LYS A 282 5.12 3.79 -18.90
N PHE A 283 6.27 3.25 -19.29
CA PHE A 283 7.55 3.51 -18.66
C PHE A 283 8.40 4.38 -19.58
N GLN A 284 9.05 5.39 -19.01
CA GLN A 284 9.97 6.28 -19.70
C GLN A 284 11.22 6.45 -18.86
N SER A 285 12.38 6.16 -19.44
CA SER A 285 13.68 6.49 -18.85
C SER A 285 14.11 7.89 -19.27
N THR A 286 14.71 8.63 -18.35
CA THR A 286 15.37 9.92 -18.60
C THR A 286 16.83 9.83 -18.14
N SER A 287 17.63 10.88 -18.35
CA SER A 287 18.99 10.95 -17.79
C SER A 287 18.99 10.93 -16.26
N ASP A 288 17.93 11.47 -15.65
CA ASP A 288 17.89 11.79 -14.22
C ASP A 288 17.05 10.76 -13.43
N GLY A 289 16.45 9.78 -14.11
CA GLY A 289 15.54 8.85 -13.47
C GLY A 289 14.59 8.10 -14.40
N THR A 290 13.44 7.76 -13.85
CA THR A 290 12.38 7.02 -14.53
C THR A 290 11.03 7.62 -14.21
N ILE A 291 10.14 7.61 -15.20
CA ILE A 291 8.75 8.04 -15.08
C ILE A 291 7.86 6.86 -15.44
N TRP A 292 6.98 6.48 -14.52
CA TRP A 292 6.03 5.40 -14.69
C TRP A 292 4.60 5.94 -14.59
N HIS A 293 3.90 5.94 -15.72
CA HIS A 293 2.48 6.21 -15.79
C HIS A 293 1.73 4.89 -15.66
N SER A 294 0.74 4.83 -14.78
CA SER A 294 -0.07 3.64 -14.57
C SER A 294 -1.54 4.01 -14.46
N VAL A 295 -2.36 3.29 -15.21
CA VAL A 295 -3.82 3.31 -15.16
C VAL A 295 -4.26 1.90 -14.83
N SER A 296 -4.99 1.67 -13.73
CA SER A 296 -5.34 0.30 -13.36
C SER A 296 -6.65 0.14 -12.59
N GLN A 297 -7.25 -1.03 -12.78
CA GLN A 297 -8.32 -1.54 -11.96
C GLN A 297 -7.88 -2.87 -11.34
N ARG A 298 -8.08 -3.00 -10.04
CA ARG A 298 -7.88 -4.21 -9.26
C ARG A 298 -9.22 -4.71 -8.74
N ASN A 299 -9.48 -6.00 -8.89
CA ASN A 299 -10.57 -6.72 -8.25
C ASN A 299 -10.02 -7.86 -7.40
N ASN A 300 -10.52 -7.99 -6.17
CA ASN A 300 -10.22 -9.14 -5.32
C ASN A 300 -11.41 -10.10 -5.32
N LEU A 301 -11.14 -11.37 -5.62
CA LEU A 301 -12.15 -12.40 -5.79
C LEU A 301 -12.01 -13.45 -4.69
N SER A 302 -13.14 -13.90 -4.15
CA SER A 302 -13.20 -15.13 -3.36
C SER A 302 -13.22 -16.33 -4.30
N LEU A 303 -12.59 -17.43 -3.92
CA LEU A 303 -12.66 -18.69 -4.66
C LEU A 303 -13.83 -19.56 -4.14
N PRO A 304 -14.37 -20.50 -4.95
CA PRO A 304 -14.01 -20.78 -6.35
C PRO A 304 -14.61 -19.76 -7.33
N GLN A 305 -13.98 -19.62 -8.50
CA GLN A 305 -14.50 -18.84 -9.62
C GLN A 305 -14.65 -19.74 -10.86
N THR A 306 -15.76 -19.61 -11.59
CA THR A 306 -16.04 -20.41 -12.80
C THR A 306 -16.54 -19.59 -13.98
N SER A 307 -16.97 -18.35 -13.74
CA SER A 307 -17.49 -17.45 -14.78
C SER A 307 -16.40 -16.58 -15.39
N THR A 308 -16.58 -16.21 -16.65
CA THR A 308 -15.76 -15.18 -17.30
C THR A 308 -15.72 -13.90 -16.49
N LEU A 309 -14.52 -13.34 -16.33
CA LEU A 309 -14.29 -12.08 -15.62
C LEU A 309 -14.20 -10.93 -16.61
N ALA A 310 -14.79 -9.78 -16.28
CA ALA A 310 -14.66 -8.56 -17.07
C ALA A 310 -13.90 -7.50 -16.26
N LEU A 311 -12.83 -6.94 -16.85
CA LEU A 311 -12.04 -5.88 -16.24
C LEU A 311 -11.99 -4.67 -17.17
N THR A 312 -12.05 -3.48 -16.57
CA THR A 312 -12.07 -2.20 -17.28
C THR A 312 -10.90 -1.35 -16.82
N VAL A 313 -9.92 -1.15 -17.71
CA VAL A 313 -8.91 -0.11 -17.50
C VAL A 313 -9.60 1.26 -17.65
N PRO A 314 -9.54 2.14 -16.63
CA PRO A 314 -10.21 3.44 -16.66
C PRO A 314 -9.59 4.39 -17.70
N PHE A 315 -10.27 5.49 -18.00
CA PHE A 315 -9.82 6.48 -18.98
C PHE A 315 -8.60 7.29 -18.50
N ASN A 316 -7.89 7.89 -19.47
CA ASN A 316 -6.56 8.50 -19.33
C ASN A 316 -6.59 10.02 -19.01
N ASP A 317 -7.76 10.64 -18.91
CA ASP A 317 -7.90 12.10 -18.70
C ASP A 317 -7.27 12.59 -17.39
N ALA A 318 -7.20 11.72 -16.37
CA ALA A 318 -6.55 12.04 -15.10
C ALA A 318 -5.03 12.22 -15.19
N HIS A 319 -4.32 11.65 -16.18
CA HIS A 319 -2.86 11.82 -16.28
C HIS A 319 -2.46 13.28 -16.52
N GLN A 320 -3.18 14.01 -17.37
CA GLN A 320 -2.86 15.42 -17.66
C GLN A 320 -2.96 16.30 -16.40
N ALA A 321 -3.96 16.06 -15.55
CA ALA A 321 -4.12 16.79 -14.29
C ALA A 321 -2.99 16.46 -13.30
N LEU A 322 -2.57 15.19 -13.23
CA LEU A 322 -1.45 14.77 -12.39
C LEU A 322 -0.10 15.30 -12.89
N GLU A 323 0.12 15.34 -14.21
CA GLU A 323 1.31 15.95 -14.83
C GLU A 323 1.38 17.45 -14.53
N LYS A 324 0.25 18.16 -14.63
CA LYS A 324 0.15 19.57 -14.22
C LYS A 324 0.52 19.74 -12.75
N PHE A 325 -0.02 18.91 -11.86
CA PHE A 325 0.32 18.98 -10.44
C PHE A 325 1.84 18.82 -10.22
N LEU A 326 2.47 17.81 -10.82
CA LEU A 326 3.90 17.54 -10.66
C LEU A 326 4.78 18.66 -11.23
N SER A 327 4.42 19.22 -12.39
CA SER A 327 5.24 20.20 -13.10
C SER A 327 4.98 21.66 -12.71
N GLN A 328 3.84 21.95 -12.06
CA GLN A 328 3.44 23.32 -11.71
C GLN A 328 3.14 23.44 -10.22
N ASP A 329 2.09 22.79 -9.73
CA ASP A 329 1.58 23.02 -8.37
C ASP A 329 2.55 22.57 -7.27
N LEU A 330 3.27 21.47 -7.49
CA LEU A 330 4.25 20.93 -6.54
C LEU A 330 5.53 21.79 -6.46
N LEU A 331 5.88 22.46 -7.55
CA LEU A 331 7.07 23.32 -7.66
C LEU A 331 6.77 24.79 -7.32
N ALA A 332 5.49 25.17 -7.29
CA ALA A 332 5.06 26.52 -6.99
C ALA A 332 5.41 26.95 -5.56
N SER A 333 5.43 28.25 -5.29
CA SER A 333 5.65 28.79 -3.94
C SER A 333 4.47 28.59 -2.97
N HIS A 334 3.35 28.06 -3.46
CA HIS A 334 2.14 27.76 -2.69
C HIS A 334 1.92 26.26 -2.50
N THR A 335 0.96 25.91 -1.67
CA THR A 335 0.53 24.52 -1.41
C THR A 335 -0.81 24.16 -2.06
N ASN A 336 -1.42 25.10 -2.78
CA ASN A 336 -2.70 24.86 -3.44
C ASN A 336 -2.53 23.88 -4.62
N TYR A 337 -3.50 23.00 -4.80
CA TYR A 337 -3.60 22.12 -5.97
C TYR A 337 -5.04 22.02 -6.47
N ASN A 338 -5.22 21.77 -7.77
CA ASN A 338 -6.53 21.61 -8.37
C ASN A 338 -6.55 20.50 -9.44
N LEU A 339 -7.17 19.38 -9.07
CA LEU A 339 -7.47 18.21 -9.89
C LEU A 339 -8.99 18.07 -10.15
N GLY A 340 -9.77 19.14 -9.97
CA GLY A 340 -11.23 19.13 -10.08
C GLY A 340 -11.77 18.77 -11.48
N SER A 341 -10.94 18.79 -12.51
CA SER A 341 -11.29 18.31 -13.85
C SER A 341 -11.39 16.78 -13.93
N VAL A 342 -10.74 16.06 -13.02
CA VAL A 342 -10.67 14.59 -13.03
C VAL A 342 -12.03 13.98 -12.75
N GLN A 343 -12.53 13.16 -13.69
CA GLN A 343 -13.82 12.49 -13.56
C GLN A 343 -13.70 11.09 -12.98
N GLY A 344 -14.71 10.66 -12.22
CA GLY A 344 -14.81 9.30 -11.71
C GLY A 344 -13.83 8.95 -10.57
N PHE A 345 -13.10 9.93 -10.05
CA PHE A 345 -12.28 9.82 -8.85
C PHE A 345 -12.67 10.92 -7.85
N ASN A 346 -12.26 10.74 -6.59
CA ASN A 346 -12.75 11.57 -5.49
C ASN A 346 -11.65 11.88 -4.47
N THR A 347 -10.54 11.15 -4.56
CA THR A 347 -9.44 11.20 -3.60
C THR A 347 -8.14 11.38 -4.37
N PHE A 348 -7.39 12.39 -3.96
CA PHE A 348 -6.01 12.60 -4.36
C PHE A 348 -5.08 11.96 -3.33
N TYR A 349 -4.06 11.27 -3.83
CA TYR A 349 -3.01 10.66 -3.05
C TYR A 349 -1.66 11.15 -3.56
N PHE A 350 -0.82 11.59 -2.62
CA PHE A 350 0.57 11.94 -2.86
C PHE A 350 1.45 11.13 -1.92
N TYR A 351 2.56 10.65 -2.43
CA TYR A 351 3.55 9.89 -1.70
C TYR A 351 4.94 10.31 -2.13
N ALA A 352 5.83 10.45 -1.15
CA ALA A 352 7.24 10.69 -1.37
C ALA A 352 8.07 9.76 -0.48
N GLN A 353 9.17 9.26 -1.02
CA GLN A 353 10.15 8.48 -0.26
C GLN A 353 11.57 8.87 -0.64
N THR A 354 12.47 8.80 0.33
CA THR A 354 13.91 8.98 0.12
C THR A 354 14.70 8.33 1.25
N ARG A 355 16.02 8.27 1.10
CA ARG A 355 16.94 7.80 2.14
C ARG A 355 17.65 9.00 2.78
N LEU A 356 17.51 9.13 4.10
CA LEU A 356 18.22 10.13 4.88
C LEU A 356 19.71 9.78 5.00
N THR A 357 20.54 10.77 5.32
CA THR A 357 22.00 10.64 5.46
C THR A 357 22.45 9.63 6.53
N ASP A 358 21.61 9.33 7.54
CA ASP A 358 21.87 8.30 8.55
C ASP A 358 21.41 6.87 8.15
N GLY A 359 20.93 6.74 6.91
CA GLY A 359 20.40 5.51 6.31
C GLY A 359 18.92 5.26 6.59
N THR A 360 18.24 6.12 7.36
CA THR A 360 16.80 6.00 7.61
C THR A 360 16.00 6.15 6.33
N GLN A 361 15.04 5.25 6.10
CA GLN A 361 14.04 5.40 5.06
C GLN A 361 12.97 6.41 5.53
N TYR A 362 12.83 7.51 4.81
CA TYR A 362 11.80 8.51 5.05
C TYR A 362 10.65 8.31 4.08
N PHE A 363 9.43 8.28 4.60
CA PHE A 363 8.20 8.11 3.85
C PHE A 363 7.21 9.20 4.26
N GLN A 364 6.63 9.88 3.27
CA GLN A 364 5.58 10.85 3.47
C GLN A 364 4.42 10.53 2.55
N SER A 365 3.20 10.57 3.08
CA SER A 365 1.99 10.45 2.29
C SER A 365 0.99 11.53 2.67
N PHE A 366 0.14 11.85 1.70
CA PHE A 366 -0.95 12.79 1.81
C PHE A 366 -2.19 12.22 1.13
N LEU A 367 -3.32 12.27 1.83
CA LEU A 367 -4.65 12.01 1.31
C LEU A 367 -5.47 13.30 1.39
N GLY A 368 -6.08 13.66 0.27
CA GLY A 368 -6.92 14.85 0.19
C GLY A 368 -8.05 14.72 -0.82
N PRO A 369 -8.99 15.69 -0.82
CA PRO A 369 -9.94 15.84 -1.91
C PRO A 369 -9.22 16.21 -3.22
N LEU A 370 -9.94 16.30 -4.34
CA LEU A 370 -9.34 16.68 -5.63
C LEU A 370 -8.88 18.15 -5.71
N GLN A 371 -9.20 18.99 -4.72
CA GLN A 371 -8.74 20.37 -4.68
C GLN A 371 -8.53 20.82 -3.24
N GLY A 372 -7.46 21.55 -2.97
CA GLY A 372 -7.17 22.02 -1.62
C GLY A 372 -5.71 22.40 -1.43
N ASN A 373 -5.24 22.30 -0.19
CA ASN A 373 -3.84 22.50 0.18
C ASN A 373 -3.22 21.18 0.62
N TYR A 374 -1.98 20.92 0.20
CA TYR A 374 -1.15 19.84 0.75
C TYR A 374 -0.19 20.40 1.82
N PRO A 375 0.33 19.59 2.74
CA PRO A 375 1.32 20.08 3.70
C PRO A 375 2.72 20.17 3.08
N ASP A 376 3.36 21.34 3.21
CA ASP A 376 4.75 21.56 2.76
C ASP A 376 5.76 21.08 3.83
N GLU A 377 5.49 21.35 5.11
CA GLU A 377 6.33 20.98 6.26
C GLU A 377 5.47 20.30 7.33
N VAL A 378 5.47 18.97 7.33
CA VAL A 378 4.68 18.20 8.31
C VAL A 378 5.47 17.90 9.58
N VAL A 379 6.78 17.66 9.45
CA VAL A 379 7.60 17.13 10.54
C VAL A 379 8.13 18.29 11.39
N PRO A 380 7.79 18.36 12.68
CA PRO A 380 8.32 19.39 13.56
C PRO A 380 9.85 19.34 13.65
N SER A 381 10.47 20.51 13.77
CA SER A 381 11.94 20.67 13.72
C SER A 381 12.69 19.93 14.81
N ASP A 382 12.05 19.60 15.94
CA ASP A 382 12.63 18.83 17.04
C ASP A 382 12.93 17.35 16.69
N TYR A 383 12.36 16.83 15.61
CA TYR A 383 12.78 15.53 15.05
C TYR A 383 14.12 15.60 14.30
N GLY A 384 14.59 16.80 13.94
CA GLY A 384 15.85 17.01 13.23
C GLY A 384 15.92 16.37 11.84
N ILE A 385 14.79 15.94 11.27
CA ILE A 385 14.73 15.25 9.98
C ILE A 385 15.19 16.14 8.83
N GLU A 386 14.89 17.44 8.90
CA GLU A 386 15.26 18.42 7.86
C GLU A 386 16.77 18.41 7.57
N SER A 387 17.59 18.39 8.63
CA SER A 387 19.06 18.37 8.52
C SER A 387 19.63 17.07 7.93
N LYS A 388 18.80 16.03 7.77
CA LYS A 388 19.21 14.70 7.32
C LYS A 388 18.84 14.42 5.86
N PHE A 389 18.13 15.32 5.20
CA PHE A 389 17.91 15.21 3.76
C PHE A 389 19.22 15.43 3.00
N SER A 390 19.33 14.76 1.85
CA SER A 390 20.44 14.89 0.91
C SER A 390 19.85 15.12 -0.47
N GLU A 391 20.38 16.10 -1.20
CA GLU A 391 19.93 16.38 -2.57
C GLU A 391 20.31 15.23 -3.53
N ASP A 392 21.40 14.52 -3.23
CA ASP A 392 21.88 13.38 -4.02
C ASP A 392 21.20 12.05 -3.66
N ALA A 393 20.25 12.04 -2.72
CA ALA A 393 19.61 10.79 -2.32
C ALA A 393 18.59 10.33 -3.38
N PRO A 394 18.62 9.04 -3.79
CA PRO A 394 17.60 8.48 -4.66
C PRO A 394 16.23 8.64 -4.02
N SER A 395 15.30 9.16 -4.80
CA SER A 395 14.02 9.62 -4.30
C SER A 395 12.89 9.20 -5.22
N THR A 396 11.71 8.99 -4.67
CA THR A 396 10.52 8.66 -5.46
C THR A 396 9.38 9.56 -5.05
N VAL A 397 8.71 10.13 -6.03
CA VAL A 397 7.44 10.84 -5.87
C VAL A 397 6.38 10.07 -6.64
N HIS A 398 5.26 9.80 -6.00
CA HIS A 398 4.10 9.13 -6.58
C HIS A 398 2.87 9.98 -6.32
N VAL A 399 2.14 10.28 -7.39
CA VAL A 399 0.86 10.99 -7.33
C VAL A 399 -0.21 10.14 -7.97
N ALA A 400 -1.38 10.11 -7.36
CA ALA A 400 -2.48 9.30 -7.85
C ALA A 400 -3.82 9.92 -7.54
N VAL A 401 -4.80 9.62 -8.39
CA VAL A 401 -6.21 9.67 -8.03
C VAL A 401 -6.71 8.25 -7.81
N ILE A 402 -7.52 8.07 -6.77
CA ILE A 402 -7.93 6.73 -6.32
C ILE A 402 -9.44 6.66 -6.06
N ARG A 403 -10.00 5.47 -6.27
CA ARG A 403 -11.40 5.15 -5.96
C ARG A 403 -11.51 3.70 -5.48
N TYR A 404 -12.24 3.50 -4.39
CA TYR A 404 -12.73 2.19 -3.97
C TYR A 404 -14.22 2.03 -4.31
N GLY A 405 -14.61 0.82 -4.69
CA GLY A 405 -16.01 0.49 -4.97
C GLY A 405 -16.61 1.31 -6.12
N ASP A 406 -17.90 1.59 -6.00
CA ASP A 406 -18.64 2.42 -6.94
C ASP A 406 -18.80 3.85 -6.34
N ASN A 407 -18.36 4.85 -7.10
CA ASN A 407 -18.31 6.30 -6.84
C ASN A 407 -18.69 6.80 -5.42
N GLN A 408 -17.71 7.26 -4.64
CA GLN A 408 -17.92 7.76 -3.27
C GLN A 408 -17.28 9.12 -3.03
N SER A 409 -17.91 10.02 -2.27
CA SER A 409 -17.29 11.30 -1.90
C SER A 409 -16.01 11.09 -1.07
N TYR A 410 -15.11 12.08 -1.06
CA TYR A 410 -13.89 12.05 -0.23
C TYR A 410 -14.19 11.80 1.26
N GLN A 411 -15.25 12.43 1.79
CA GLN A 411 -15.65 12.27 3.19
C GLN A 411 -16.18 10.86 3.49
N GLN A 412 -16.90 10.24 2.56
CA GLN A 412 -17.26 8.83 2.65
C GLN A 412 -16.01 7.95 2.61
N PHE A 413 -15.06 8.23 1.71
CA PHE A 413 -13.82 7.47 1.62
C PHE A 413 -13.05 7.45 2.94
N LEU A 414 -12.88 8.61 3.61
CA LEU A 414 -12.22 8.67 4.92
C LEU A 414 -12.97 7.86 5.98
N LEU A 415 -14.29 8.00 6.03
CA LEU A 415 -15.17 7.24 6.91
C LEU A 415 -14.98 5.73 6.77
N GLU A 416 -14.98 5.27 5.52
CA GLU A 416 -14.83 3.87 5.23
C GLU A 416 -13.38 3.40 5.48
N GLN A 417 -12.33 4.24 5.30
CA GLN A 417 -10.95 3.86 5.68
C GLN A 417 -10.83 3.60 7.18
N ILE A 418 -11.52 4.37 8.03
CA ILE A 418 -11.55 4.14 9.49
C ILE A 418 -12.15 2.76 9.78
N GLU A 419 -13.31 2.45 9.18
CA GLU A 419 -13.96 1.14 9.30
C GLU A 419 -13.00 0.03 8.85
N ARG A 420 -12.41 0.18 7.66
CA ARG A 420 -11.47 -0.76 7.06
C ARG A 420 -10.26 -1.02 7.95
N SER A 421 -9.66 0.01 8.56
CA SER A 421 -8.46 -0.13 9.40
C SER A 421 -8.66 -1.07 10.60
N LYS A 422 -9.92 -1.31 11.00
CA LYS A 422 -10.28 -2.16 12.15
C LYS A 422 -10.57 -3.61 11.78
N LEU A 423 -10.80 -3.90 10.49
CA LEU A 423 -11.13 -5.24 10.01
C LEU A 423 -9.89 -6.15 9.95
N PRO A 424 -10.03 -7.48 9.96
CA PRO A 424 -8.97 -8.42 9.58
C PRO A 424 -8.51 -8.23 8.12
N PHE A 425 -7.29 -8.66 7.78
CA PHE A 425 -6.67 -8.43 6.46
C PHE A 425 -7.57 -8.84 5.28
N LYS A 426 -8.15 -10.04 5.31
CA LYS A 426 -9.08 -10.53 4.29
C LYS A 426 -10.24 -9.55 4.06
N GLU A 427 -10.92 -9.17 5.14
CA GLU A 427 -12.07 -8.25 5.10
C GLU A 427 -11.69 -6.84 4.64
N ARG A 428 -10.45 -6.39 4.90
CA ARG A 428 -9.90 -5.13 4.33
C ARG A 428 -9.76 -5.16 2.82
N MET A 429 -9.74 -6.35 2.22
CA MET A 429 -9.42 -6.55 0.82
C MET A 429 -10.61 -7.10 0.02
N THR A 430 -11.66 -7.59 0.67
CA THR A 430 -12.83 -8.19 0.01
C THR A 430 -14.11 -7.34 0.19
N GLY A 431 -15.26 -7.83 -0.29
CA GLY A 431 -16.55 -7.13 -0.17
C GLY A 431 -16.53 -5.79 -0.90
N LYS A 432 -16.98 -4.72 -0.24
CA LYS A 432 -16.98 -3.35 -0.82
C LYS A 432 -15.58 -2.83 -1.18
N TRP A 433 -14.52 -3.43 -0.63
CA TRP A 433 -13.11 -3.07 -0.86
C TRP A 433 -12.42 -3.85 -1.96
N ALA A 434 -13.12 -4.84 -2.53
CA ALA A 434 -12.57 -5.72 -3.54
C ALA A 434 -12.12 -4.95 -4.78
N LYS A 435 -12.91 -3.95 -5.19
CA LYS A 435 -12.66 -3.11 -6.36
C LYS A 435 -11.90 -1.85 -5.99
N TYR A 436 -10.76 -1.65 -6.63
CA TYR A 436 -9.92 -0.47 -6.49
C TYR A 436 -9.49 0.02 -7.87
N THR A 437 -9.65 1.32 -8.13
CA THR A 437 -9.26 1.96 -9.38
C THR A 437 -8.28 3.06 -9.08
N THR A 438 -7.22 3.17 -9.88
CA THR A 438 -6.23 4.24 -9.74
C THR A 438 -5.67 4.69 -11.09
N VAL A 439 -5.45 6.00 -11.20
CA VAL A 439 -4.58 6.60 -12.21
C VAL A 439 -3.45 7.27 -11.47
N SER A 440 -2.22 7.03 -11.90
CA SER A 440 -1.04 7.49 -11.18
C SER A 440 0.16 7.76 -12.06
N ILE A 441 1.06 8.59 -11.55
CA ILE A 441 2.38 8.88 -12.10
C ILE A 441 3.38 8.71 -10.97
N GLN A 442 4.41 7.89 -11.20
CA GLN A 442 5.55 7.75 -10.32
C GLN A 442 6.79 8.30 -11.02
N ILE A 443 7.57 9.11 -10.32
CA ILE A 443 8.88 9.56 -10.76
C ILE A 443 9.90 9.05 -9.75
N SER A 444 10.96 8.41 -10.22
CA SER A 444 12.06 7.94 -9.37
C SER A 444 13.39 8.46 -9.90
N THR A 445 14.17 9.14 -9.05
CA THR A 445 15.53 9.59 -9.35
C THR A 445 16.54 8.49 -9.04
N GLN A 446 17.69 8.52 -9.72
CA GLN A 446 18.78 7.56 -9.49
C GLN A 446 19.69 7.96 -8.35
#